data_AF-A0A945M752-F1
#
_entry.id   AF-A0A945M752-F1
#
_cell.length_a   1.000
_cell.length_b   1.000
_cell.length_c   1.000
_cell.angle_alpha   90.00
_cell.angle_beta   90.00
_cell.angle_gamma   90.00
#
_symmetry.space_group_name_H-M   'P 1'
#
loop_
_entity.id
_entity.type
_entity.pdbx_description
1 polymer ?
#
loop_
_entity_poly.entity_id
_entity_poly.type
_entity_poly.pdbx_seq_one_letter_code
_entity_poly.pdbx_strand_id
1 'polypeptide(L)'
;MRGLEDPATVGQTFELGGPRVYRFAELMELMLAEIGRKRLLVPLPFWVATLMAAPLELMPVPPLTRDQVRLLRQDNVLSGAVPGLDALGISPTAVEGVLPAYLDRFRVFGRFADRRAA
;
A
#
# COMPACT_ATOMS: atom_id res chain seq x y z
N MET A 1 9.11 -3.41 -22.57
CA MET A 1 9.41 -2.92 -21.21
C MET A 1 10.90 -2.73 -21.10
N ARG A 2 11.40 -1.53 -20.78
CA ARG A 2 12.84 -1.21 -20.74
C ARG A 2 13.67 -2.19 -19.90
N GLY A 3 13.13 -2.65 -18.77
CA GLY A 3 13.78 -3.67 -17.93
C GLY A 3 14.06 -4.99 -18.63
N LEU A 4 13.29 -5.35 -19.67
CA LEU A 4 13.46 -6.57 -20.47
C LEU A 4 14.16 -6.34 -21.82
N GLU A 5 14.11 -5.11 -22.33
CA GLU A 5 14.59 -4.75 -23.67
C GLU A 5 16.03 -4.25 -23.68
N ASP A 6 16.51 -3.69 -22.56
CA ASP A 6 17.86 -3.15 -22.43
C ASP A 6 18.81 -4.22 -21.85
N PRO A 7 19.81 -4.71 -22.61
CA PRO A 7 20.79 -5.67 -22.09
C PRO A 7 21.58 -5.17 -20.88
N ALA A 8 21.66 -3.86 -20.64
CA ALA A 8 22.35 -3.28 -19.49
C ALA A 8 21.67 -3.59 -18.14
N THR A 9 20.42 -4.04 -18.14
CA THR A 9 19.67 -4.38 -16.92
C THR A 9 19.94 -5.82 -16.45
N VAL A 10 20.59 -6.65 -17.26
CA VAL A 10 20.84 -8.06 -16.93
C VAL A 10 21.73 -8.18 -15.69
N GLY A 11 21.26 -8.93 -14.69
CA GLY A 11 21.97 -9.15 -13.43
C GLY A 11 21.97 -7.96 -12.47
N GLN A 12 21.24 -6.90 -12.80
CA GLN A 12 21.10 -5.72 -11.93
C GLN A 12 19.92 -5.87 -10.97
N THR A 13 20.09 -5.34 -9.76
CA THR A 13 19.01 -5.19 -8.77
C THR A 13 18.51 -3.76 -8.81
N PHE A 14 17.19 -3.59 -8.86
CA PHE A 14 16.54 -2.28 -8.84
C PHE A 14 15.56 -2.20 -7.66
N GLU A 15 15.44 -1.01 -7.08
CA GLU A 15 14.46 -0.73 -6.04
C GLU A 15 13.29 0.07 -6.59
N LEU A 16 12.09 -0.51 -6.53
CA LEU A 16 10.89 0.10 -7.10
C LEU A 16 10.05 0.73 -6.01
N GLY A 17 9.87 2.05 -6.05
CA GLY A 17 9.10 2.79 -5.06
C GLY A 17 8.38 4.00 -5.64
N GLY A 18 7.40 4.48 -4.88
CA GLY A 18 6.65 5.68 -5.22
C GLY A 18 7.46 6.97 -5.01
N PRO A 19 6.88 8.13 -5.36
CA PRO A 19 7.55 9.43 -5.23
C PRO A 19 7.67 9.91 -3.77
N ARG A 20 7.02 9.24 -2.82
CA ARG A 20 6.95 9.61 -1.40
C ARG A 20 6.92 8.38 -0.50
N VAL A 21 7.57 8.48 0.65
CA VAL A 21 7.46 7.53 1.76
C VAL A 21 6.26 7.88 2.64
N TYR A 22 5.50 6.86 3.03
CA TYR A 22 4.34 7.00 3.91
C TYR A 22 4.51 6.12 5.14
N ARG A 23 4.03 6.63 6.28
CA ARG A 23 3.74 5.80 7.44
C ARG A 23 2.49 4.97 7.14
N PHE A 24 2.43 3.76 7.68
CA PHE A 24 1.25 2.90 7.49
C PHE A 24 -0.06 3.56 7.93
N ALA A 25 -0.03 4.37 9.00
CA ALA A 25 -1.19 5.14 9.45
C ALA A 25 -1.67 6.17 8.42
N GLU A 26 -0.74 6.86 7.73
CA GLU A 26 -1.10 7.84 6.68
C GLU A 26 -1.78 7.14 5.49
N LEU A 27 -1.34 5.93 5.12
CA LEU A 27 -1.99 5.14 4.08
C LEU A 27 -3.43 4.75 4.47
N MET A 28 -3.64 4.38 5.75
CA MET A 28 -4.96 4.08 6.28
C MET A 28 -5.88 5.32 6.28
N GLU A 29 -5.34 6.48 6.66
CA GLU A 29 -6.06 7.76 6.63
C GLU A 29 -6.43 8.17 5.20
N LEU A 30 -5.49 8.06 4.25
CA LEU A 30 -5.73 8.31 2.81
C LEU A 30 -6.84 7.41 2.27
N MET A 31 -6.80 6.11 2.56
CA MET A 31 -7.83 5.17 2.15
C MET A 31 -9.20 5.55 2.74
N LEU A 32 -9.27 5.85 4.04
CA LEU A 32 -10.52 6.22 4.72
C LEU A 32 -11.11 7.52 4.17
N ALA A 33 -10.26 8.51 3.88
CA ALA A 33 -10.64 9.75 3.23
C ALA A 33 -11.22 9.50 1.83
N GLU A 34 -10.53 8.71 1.01
CA GLU A 34 -10.95 8.39 -0.36
C GLU A 34 -12.32 7.69 -0.40
N ILE A 35 -12.54 6.71 0.49
CA ILE A 35 -13.82 5.98 0.54
C ILE A 35 -14.91 6.72 1.33
N GLY A 36 -14.61 7.90 1.90
CA GLY A 36 -15.56 8.70 2.67
C GLY A 36 -16.02 8.03 3.97
N ARG A 37 -15.17 7.26 4.65
CA ARG A 37 -15.50 6.58 5.91
C ARG A 37 -14.73 7.17 7.10
N LYS A 38 -15.44 7.44 8.20
CA LYS A 38 -14.84 7.85 9.46
C LYS A 38 -14.66 6.64 10.38
N ARG A 39 -13.43 6.24 10.66
CA ARG A 39 -13.07 5.13 11.56
C ARG A 39 -11.92 5.52 12.45
N LEU A 40 -11.96 5.10 13.72
CA LEU A 40 -10.86 5.31 14.66
C LEU A 40 -9.74 4.33 14.34
N LEU A 41 -8.51 4.85 14.19
CA LEU A 41 -7.29 4.05 14.06
C LEU A 41 -6.63 3.95 15.43
N VAL A 42 -6.44 2.72 15.92
CA VAL A 42 -5.79 2.45 17.21
C VAL A 42 -4.50 1.65 16.99
N PRO A 43 -3.39 2.03 17.65
CA PRO A 43 -2.15 1.27 17.56
C PRO A 43 -2.32 -0.11 18.21
N LEU A 44 -1.90 -1.16 17.50
CA LEU A 44 -1.94 -2.54 17.97
C LEU A 44 -0.51 -3.01 18.27
N PRO A 45 -0.15 -3.34 19.53
CA PRO A 45 1.15 -3.90 19.83
C PRO A 45 1.39 -5.20 19.08
N PHE A 46 2.59 -5.39 18.52
CA PHE A 46 2.87 -6.52 17.65
C PHE A 46 2.69 -7.89 18.32
N TRP A 47 2.94 -8.02 19.62
CA TRP A 47 2.73 -9.28 20.33
C TRP A 47 1.23 -9.64 20.38
N VAL A 48 0.35 -8.65 20.56
CA VAL A 48 -1.11 -8.85 20.50
C VAL A 48 -1.51 -9.28 19.10
N ALA A 49 -1.01 -8.58 18.07
CA ALA A 49 -1.28 -8.91 16.68
C ALA A 49 -0.82 -10.34 16.33
N THR A 50 0.34 -10.77 16.82
CA THR A 50 0.84 -12.14 16.63
C THR A 50 -0.05 -13.18 17.32
N LEU A 51 -0.53 -12.92 18.54
CA LEU A 51 -1.45 -13.82 19.24
C LEU A 51 -2.80 -13.93 18.51
N MET A 52 -3.33 -12.81 17.99
CA MET A 52 -4.56 -12.79 17.20
C MET A 52 -4.39 -13.53 15.87
N ALA A 53 -3.23 -13.39 15.20
CA ALA A 53 -2.98 -14.03 13.93
C ALA A 53 -2.96 -15.56 14.00
N ALA A 54 -2.58 -16.15 15.15
CA ALA A 54 -2.45 -17.59 15.32
C ALA A 54 -3.74 -18.40 15.03
N PRO A 55 -4.92 -18.03 15.55
CA PRO A 55 -6.17 -18.66 15.15
C PRO A 55 -6.70 -18.14 13.80
N LEU A 56 -6.47 -16.86 13.47
CA LEU A 56 -7.03 -16.24 12.27
C LEU A 56 -6.42 -16.80 10.98
N GLU A 57 -5.15 -17.21 11.02
CA GLU A 57 -4.44 -17.76 9.86
C GLU A 57 -4.96 -19.14 9.42
N LEU A 58 -5.69 -19.85 10.28
CA LEU A 58 -6.27 -21.17 9.99
C LEU A 58 -7.61 -21.09 9.24
N MET A 59 -8.18 -19.90 9.08
CA MET A 59 -9.45 -19.73 8.39
C MET A 59 -9.26 -19.87 6.86
N PRO A 60 -10.30 -20.30 6.11
CA PRO A 60 -10.20 -20.45 4.65
C PRO A 60 -9.77 -19.17 3.92
N VAL A 61 -10.14 -18.01 4.46
CA VAL A 61 -9.71 -16.68 4.00
C VAL A 61 -9.16 -15.94 5.22
N PRO A 62 -7.85 -16.03 5.49
CA PRO A 62 -7.27 -15.50 6.71
C PRO A 62 -7.22 -13.95 6.67
N PRO A 63 -7.86 -13.24 7.62
CA PRO A 63 -7.86 -11.78 7.66
C PRO A 63 -6.55 -11.20 8.20
N LEU A 64 -5.79 -11.99 8.97
CA LEU A 64 -4.47 -11.63 9.47
C LEU A 64 -3.63 -12.90 9.64
N THR A 65 -2.40 -12.90 9.11
CA THR A 65 -1.44 -14.00 9.28
C THR A 65 -0.22 -13.57 10.10
N ARG A 66 0.49 -14.52 10.73
CA ARG A 66 1.71 -14.18 11.48
C ARG A 66 2.78 -13.56 10.58
N ASP A 67 2.84 -13.97 9.31
CA ASP A 67 3.78 -13.41 8.33
C ASP A 67 3.46 -11.96 7.97
N GLN A 68 2.17 -11.60 7.80
CA GLN A 68 1.78 -10.20 7.64
C GLN A 68 2.20 -9.36 8.84
N VAL A 69 2.04 -9.89 10.06
CA VAL A 69 2.50 -9.20 11.28
C VAL A 69 4.02 -9.02 11.28
N ARG A 70 4.79 -10.00 10.78
CA ARG A 70 6.26 -9.89 10.65
C ARG A 70 6.65 -8.82 9.62
N LEU A 71 6.00 -8.78 8.46
CA LEU A 71 6.27 -7.79 7.41
C LEU A 71 5.98 -6.37 7.90
N LEU A 72 4.92 -6.16 8.68
CA LEU A 72 4.60 -4.85 9.25
C LEU A 72 5.61 -4.33 10.28
N ARG A 73 6.51 -5.18 10.80
CA ARG A 73 7.57 -4.75 11.73
C ARG A 73 8.74 -4.07 11.03
N GLN A 74 8.85 -4.20 9.71
CA GLN A 74 9.95 -3.68 8.91
C GLN A 74 9.43 -2.62 7.96
N ASP A 75 10.17 -1.52 7.84
CA ASP A 75 9.80 -0.44 6.92
C ASP A 75 10.12 -0.84 5.48
N ASN A 76 9.08 -0.88 4.64
CA ASN A 76 9.23 -1.15 3.20
C ASN A 76 9.51 0.16 2.44
N VAL A 77 10.73 0.68 2.61
CA VAL A 77 11.19 1.93 1.98
C VAL A 77 12.41 1.66 1.10
N LEU A 78 12.63 2.53 0.13
CA LEU A 78 13.82 2.46 -0.71
C LEU A 78 15.06 2.70 0.16
N SER A 79 16.06 1.82 0.06
CA SER A 79 17.33 1.99 0.74
C SER A 79 18.18 3.07 0.06
N GLY A 80 17.96 3.29 -1.24
CA GLY A 80 18.77 4.18 -2.07
C GLY A 80 20.16 3.60 -2.41
N ALA A 81 20.42 2.34 -2.05
CA ALA A 81 21.71 1.68 -2.32
C ALA A 81 21.82 1.16 -3.76
N VAL A 82 20.70 1.01 -4.47
CA VAL A 82 20.63 0.52 -5.85
C VAL A 82 19.77 1.44 -6.71
N PRO A 83 19.88 1.38 -8.06
CA PRO A 83 19.12 2.26 -8.94
C PRO A 83 17.60 2.08 -8.81
N GLY A 84 16.86 3.18 -8.98
CA GLY A 84 15.41 3.22 -8.86
C GLY A 84 14.67 3.14 -10.20
N LEU A 85 13.39 3.54 -10.19
CA LEU A 85 12.55 3.62 -11.39
C LEU A 85 13.08 4.61 -12.44
N ASP A 86 13.80 5.65 -12.00
CA ASP A 86 14.43 6.66 -12.85
C ASP A 86 15.50 6.06 -13.77
N ALA A 87 16.26 5.07 -13.31
CA ALA A 87 17.23 4.34 -14.12
C ALA A 87 16.57 3.52 -15.24
N LEU A 88 15.29 3.17 -15.07
CA LEU A 88 14.47 2.56 -16.10
C LEU A 88 13.74 3.61 -16.96
N GLY A 89 13.94 4.91 -16.68
CA GLY A 89 13.24 6.04 -17.27
C GLY A 89 11.73 6.03 -17.04
N ILE A 90 11.31 5.52 -15.88
CA ILE A 90 9.92 5.51 -15.44
C ILE A 90 9.76 6.57 -14.36
N SER A 91 8.82 7.49 -14.56
CA SER A 91 8.44 8.46 -13.53
C SER A 91 7.43 7.81 -12.55
N PRO A 92 7.73 7.77 -11.25
CA PRO A 92 6.83 7.16 -10.27
C PRO A 92 5.53 7.96 -10.15
N THR A 93 4.40 7.26 -10.07
CA THR A 93 3.07 7.89 -9.91
C THR A 93 2.69 7.96 -8.43
N ALA A 94 2.16 9.09 -8.00
CA ALA A 94 1.69 9.29 -6.63
C ALA A 94 0.44 8.44 -6.34
N VAL A 95 0.34 7.91 -5.12
CA VAL A 95 -0.75 7.01 -4.70
C VAL A 95 -2.10 7.72 -4.79
N GLU A 96 -2.15 9.00 -4.39
CA GLU A 96 -3.33 9.85 -4.43
C GLU A 96 -3.89 10.02 -5.85
N GLY A 97 -3.04 9.92 -6.89
CA GLY A 97 -3.48 10.01 -8.29
C GLY A 97 -4.21 8.76 -8.80
N VAL A 98 -4.03 7.61 -8.16
CA VAL A 98 -4.59 6.32 -8.61
C VAL A 98 -5.64 5.75 -7.67
N LEU A 99 -5.62 6.12 -6.38
CA LEU A 99 -6.56 5.63 -5.37
C LEU A 99 -8.05 5.75 -5.78
N PRO A 100 -8.54 6.88 -6.34
CA PRO A 100 -9.95 7.02 -6.68
C PRO A 100 -10.45 5.95 -7.65
N ALA A 101 -9.63 5.59 -8.64
CA ALA A 101 -9.99 4.59 -9.64
C ALA A 101 -10.09 3.18 -9.03
N TYR A 102 -9.30 2.87 -8.00
CA TYR A 102 -9.26 1.55 -7.36
C TYR A 102 -10.30 1.40 -6.25
N LEU A 103 -10.59 2.49 -5.54
CA LEU A 103 -11.41 2.48 -4.34
C LEU A 103 -12.86 2.93 -4.57
N ASP A 104 -13.25 3.34 -5.79
CA ASP A 104 -14.61 3.78 -6.15
C ASP A 104 -15.69 2.82 -5.63
N ARG A 105 -15.48 1.50 -5.78
CA ARG A 105 -16.42 0.46 -5.31
C ARG A 105 -16.67 0.43 -3.80
N PHE A 106 -15.79 1.04 -3.00
CA PHE A 106 -15.87 1.05 -1.54
C PHE A 106 -16.37 2.39 -0.98
N ARG A 107 -16.52 3.42 -1.83
CA ARG A 107 -16.94 4.76 -1.45
C ARG A 107 -18.39 4.77 -0.96
N VAL A 108 -18.62 5.42 0.18
CA VAL A 108 -19.98 5.55 0.75
C VAL A 108 -20.85 6.35 -0.23
N PHE A 109 -22.05 5.82 -0.54
CA PHE A 109 -23.00 6.37 -1.53
C PHE A 109 -22.54 6.32 -3.00
N GLY A 110 -21.41 5.68 -3.30
CA GLY A 110 -20.87 5.51 -4.66
C GLY A 110 -20.56 6.82 -5.39
N ARG A 111 -20.26 6.75 -6.68
CA ARG A 111 -19.91 7.90 -7.55
C ARG A 111 -20.95 9.03 -7.61
N PHE A 112 -22.18 8.80 -7.14
CA PHE A 112 -23.28 9.75 -7.21
C PHE A 112 -23.55 10.51 -5.90
N ALA A 113 -22.76 10.27 -4.84
CA ALA A 113 -22.87 10.97 -3.57
C ALA A 113 -22.81 12.50 -3.74
N ASP A 114 -21.89 12.98 -4.58
CA ASP A 114 -21.63 14.40 -4.78
C ASP A 114 -22.76 15.13 -5.55
N ARG A 115 -23.66 14.40 -6.22
CA ARG A 115 -24.77 14.98 -6.99
C ARG A 115 -25.99 15.38 -6.15
N ARG A 116 -26.00 15.07 -4.85
CA ARG A 116 -27.09 15.42 -3.91
C ARG A 116 -26.80 16.66 -3.06
N ALA A 117 -25.59 17.20 -3.12
CA ALA A 117 -25.16 18.36 -2.34
C ALA A 117 -25.13 19.67 -3.17
N ALA A 118 -25.68 19.66 -4.38
CA ALA A 118 -25.84 20.82 -5.26
C ALA A 118 -27.32 21.17 -5.45
#